data_AF-U3I6B3-F1
#
_entry.id   AF-U3I6B3-F1
#
_cell.length_a   1.000
_cell.length_b   1.000
_cell.length_c   1.000
_cell.angle_alpha   90.00
_cell.angle_beta   90.00
_cell.angle_gamma   90.00
#
_symmetry.space_group_name_H-M   'P 1'
#
loop_
_entity.id
_entity.type
_entity.pdbx_description
1 polymer ?
#
loop_
_entity_poly.entity_id
_entity_poly.type
_entity_poly.pdbx_seq_one_letter_code
_entity_poly.pdbx_strand_id
1 'polypeptide(L)'
;IWAMHITQLNRECLLHLFSFLDKNSRKNLAKTCHKLLEVFQDPILWSLLNFNSPTELKKHNFLLGPALKYLSICWHSERVKVCNIEDWMKNNFQKDFCNKHENTVTDFLLEVGNRYLPLNDSIENC
;
A
#
# COMPACT_ATOMS: atom_id res chain seq x y z
N ILE A 1 -20.35 -24.02 25.78
CA ILE A 1 -19.43 -23.95 24.62
C ILE A 1 -18.71 -22.62 24.74
N TRP A 2 -17.42 -22.61 25.07
CA TRP A 2 -16.66 -21.37 25.21
C TRP A 2 -16.29 -20.88 23.81
N ALA A 3 -16.96 -19.83 23.35
CA ALA A 3 -16.54 -19.13 22.14
C ALA A 3 -15.29 -18.31 22.51
N MET A 4 -14.14 -18.69 21.96
CA MET A 4 -12.93 -17.90 22.09
C MET A 4 -13.08 -16.64 21.25
N HIS A 5 -13.08 -15.47 21.90
CA HIS A 5 -13.15 -14.20 21.20
C HIS A 5 -11.76 -13.77 20.76
N ILE A 6 -11.62 -13.36 19.50
CA ILE A 6 -10.34 -12.86 18.95
C ILE A 6 -9.73 -11.75 19.82
N THR A 7 -10.55 -10.92 20.46
CA THR A 7 -10.13 -9.84 21.36
C THR A 7 -9.50 -10.32 22.67
N GLN A 8 -9.59 -11.61 23.02
CA GLN A 8 -8.93 -12.18 24.20
C GLN A 8 -7.49 -12.60 23.93
N LEU A 9 -7.08 -12.68 22.66
CA LEU A 9 -5.69 -12.94 22.29
C LEU A 9 -4.77 -11.81 22.76
N ASN A 10 -3.52 -12.16 23.06
CA ASN A 10 -2.49 -11.18 23.34
C ASN A 10 -2.10 -10.41 22.06
N ARG A 11 -1.32 -9.35 22.22
CA ARG A 11 -0.95 -8.46 21.11
C ARG A 11 -0.12 -9.16 20.03
N GLU A 12 0.82 -10.02 20.41
CA GLU A 12 1.67 -10.76 19.48
C GLU A 12 0.87 -11.72 18.60
N CYS A 13 -0.05 -12.51 19.19
CA CYS A 13 -0.93 -13.39 18.44
C CYS A 13 -1.82 -12.61 17.46
N LEU A 14 -2.33 -11.45 17.87
CA LEU A 14 -3.12 -10.58 16.98
C LEU A 14 -2.28 -10.03 15.83
N LEU A 15 -1.03 -9.61 16.08
CA LEU A 15 -0.11 -9.15 15.04
C LEU A 15 0.23 -10.27 14.06
N HIS A 16 0.49 -11.48 14.57
CA HIS A 16 0.71 -12.64 13.72
C HIS A 16 -0.51 -12.94 12.84
N LEU A 17 -1.73 -12.90 13.39
CA LEU A 17 -2.95 -13.06 12.59
C LEU A 17 -3.10 -11.97 11.53
N PHE A 18 -2.89 -10.71 11.89
CA PHE A 18 -2.98 -9.59 10.95
C PHE A 18 -1.93 -9.70 9.83
N SER A 19 -0.75 -10.26 10.12
CA SER A 19 0.30 -10.42 9.11
C SER A 19 -0.15 -11.23 7.89
N PHE A 20 -1.05 -12.19 8.06
CA PHE A 20 -1.61 -13.01 6.97
C PHE A 20 -2.76 -12.35 6.20
N LEU A 21 -3.30 -11.23 6.70
CA LEU A 21 -4.41 -10.54 6.08
C LEU A 21 -3.93 -9.50 5.08
N ASP A 22 -4.70 -9.30 4.00
CA ASP A 22 -4.47 -8.19 3.09
C ASP A 22 -4.84 -6.84 3.72
N LYS A 23 -4.40 -5.75 3.09
CA LYS A 23 -4.57 -4.37 3.55
C LYS A 23 -6.04 -4.03 3.85
N ASN A 24 -6.98 -4.47 3.00
CA ASN A 24 -8.41 -4.19 3.20
C ASN A 24 -8.98 -4.99 4.36
N SER A 25 -8.62 -6.27 4.46
CA SER A 25 -9.06 -7.13 5.55
C SER A 25 -8.57 -6.60 6.91
N ARG A 26 -7.29 -6.19 7.00
CA ARG A 26 -6.75 -5.52 8.20
C ARG A 26 -7.53 -4.25 8.54
N LYS A 27 -7.81 -3.38 7.56
CA LYS A 27 -8.59 -2.14 7.75
C LYS A 27 -10.01 -2.43 8.22
N ASN A 28 -10.65 -3.46 7.68
CA ASN A 28 -12.02 -3.82 8.06
C ASN A 28 -12.09 -4.31 9.50
N LEU A 29 -11.11 -5.12 9.95
CA LEU A 29 -11.00 -5.53 11.35
C LEU A 29 -10.70 -4.36 12.28
N ALA A 30 -9.86 -3.41 11.85
CA ALA A 30 -9.53 -2.21 12.62
C ALA A 30 -10.77 -1.36 12.96
N LYS A 31 -11.82 -1.40 12.13
CA LYS A 31 -13.08 -0.68 12.37
C LYS A 31 -13.95 -1.32 13.43
N THR A 32 -13.69 -2.57 13.82
CA THR A 32 -14.57 -3.31 14.74
C THR A 32 -14.42 -2.85 16.18
N CYS A 33 -13.19 -2.59 16.67
CA CYS A 33 -12.95 -2.11 18.03
C CYS A 33 -11.56 -1.50 18.21
N HIS A 34 -11.36 -0.78 19.32
CA HIS A 34 -10.09 -0.10 19.64
C HIS A 34 -8.88 -1.03 19.67
N LYS A 35 -9.02 -2.23 20.27
CA LYS A 35 -7.92 -3.19 20.36
C LYS A 35 -7.42 -3.64 18.98
N LEU A 36 -8.33 -3.83 18.02
CA LEU A 36 -7.96 -4.21 16.64
C LEU A 36 -7.44 -3.00 15.85
N LEU A 37 -7.89 -1.79 16.16
CA LEU A 37 -7.33 -0.56 15.62
C LEU A 37 -5.86 -0.36 16.04
N GLU A 38 -5.53 -0.59 17.32
CA GLU A 38 -4.16 -0.52 17.81
C GLU A 38 -3.24 -1.53 17.11
N VAL A 39 -3.73 -2.75 16.87
CA VAL A 39 -2.99 -3.78 16.12
C VAL A 39 -2.78 -3.34 14.68
N PHE A 40 -3.82 -2.82 14.02
CA PHE A 40 -3.71 -2.25 12.67
C PHE A 40 -2.68 -1.11 12.59
N GLN A 41 -2.58 -0.31 13.65
CA GLN A 41 -1.65 0.81 13.72
C GLN A 41 -0.21 0.42 14.04
N ASP A 42 0.07 -0.85 14.33
CA ASP A 42 1.41 -1.30 14.63
C ASP A 42 2.32 -1.19 13.38
N PRO A 43 3.45 -0.47 13.47
CA PRO A 43 4.39 -0.31 12.37
C PRO A 43 4.94 -1.64 11.81
N ILE A 44 5.01 -2.70 12.60
CA ILE A 44 5.55 -4.01 12.19
C ILE A 44 4.73 -4.64 11.06
N LEU A 45 3.44 -4.33 10.97
CA LEU A 45 2.57 -4.83 9.91
C LEU A 45 2.85 -4.19 8.55
N TRP A 46 3.55 -3.05 8.53
CA TRP A 46 3.71 -2.18 7.37
C TRP A 46 5.17 -2.07 6.92
N SER A 47 6.03 -3.02 7.30
CA SER A 47 7.43 -3.03 6.87
C SER A 47 7.59 -3.29 5.36
N LEU A 48 6.59 -3.91 4.74
CA LEU A 48 6.52 -4.18 3.30
C LEU A 48 5.17 -3.68 2.78
N LEU A 49 5.20 -2.76 1.82
CA LEU A 49 4.03 -2.32 1.08
C LEU A 49 4.17 -2.69 -0.39
N ASN A 50 3.30 -3.57 -0.87
CA ASN A 50 3.21 -3.90 -2.29
C ASN A 50 1.89 -3.37 -2.87
N PHE A 51 1.94 -2.61 -3.96
CA PHE A 51 0.78 -2.07 -4.66
C PHE A 51 0.75 -2.62 -6.08
N ASN A 52 -0.41 -3.16 -6.49
CA ASN A 52 -0.58 -3.71 -7.85
C ASN A 52 -1.20 -2.71 -8.83
N SER A 53 -1.58 -1.52 -8.33
CA SER A 53 -2.09 -0.42 -9.14
C SER A 53 -1.97 0.92 -8.40
N PRO A 54 -1.77 2.05 -9.10
CA PRO A 54 -1.70 3.35 -8.43
C PRO A 54 -3.01 3.80 -7.78
N THR A 55 -4.15 3.22 -8.19
CA THR A 55 -5.42 3.48 -7.51
C THR A 55 -5.40 3.01 -6.07
N GLU A 56 -4.58 2.01 -5.72
CA GLU A 56 -4.43 1.53 -4.34
C GLU A 56 -3.73 2.54 -3.43
N LEU A 57 -2.87 3.40 -3.99
CA LEU A 57 -2.22 4.47 -3.24
C LEU A 57 -3.25 5.42 -2.62
N LYS A 58 -4.43 5.57 -3.24
CA LYS A 58 -5.53 6.43 -2.77
C LYS A 58 -6.53 5.72 -1.85
N LYS A 59 -6.35 4.43 -1.54
CA LYS A 59 -7.34 3.65 -0.75
C LYS A 59 -7.25 3.87 0.76
N HIS A 60 -6.21 4.56 1.24
CA HIS A 60 -5.98 4.86 2.67
C HIS A 60 -6.18 3.60 3.55
N ASN A 61 -5.71 2.45 3.07
CA ASN A 61 -5.87 1.14 3.70
C ASN A 61 -4.54 0.56 4.20
N PHE A 62 -3.53 1.41 4.27
CA PHE A 62 -2.20 1.13 4.78
C PHE A 62 -1.76 2.29 5.66
N LEU A 63 -0.68 2.09 6.40
CA LEU A 63 0.00 3.14 7.14
C LEU A 63 1.42 3.30 6.61
N LEU A 64 1.83 4.55 6.45
CA LEU A 64 3.20 4.92 6.22
C LEU A 64 3.83 5.25 7.56
N GLY A 65 5.01 4.69 7.81
CA GLY A 65 5.73 4.94 9.04
C GLY A 65 7.20 4.55 8.90
N PRO A 66 8.02 4.90 9.90
CA PRO A 66 9.47 4.68 9.87
C PRO A 66 9.88 3.20 9.84
N ALA A 67 8.95 2.28 10.09
CA ALA A 67 9.20 0.85 9.97
C ALA A 67 9.09 0.33 8.52
N LEU A 68 8.65 1.15 7.56
CA LEU A 68 8.61 0.81 6.15
C LEU A 68 10.05 0.54 5.68
N LYS A 69 10.30 -0.67 5.18
CA LYS A 69 11.62 -1.08 4.65
C LYS A 69 11.58 -1.29 3.15
N TYR A 70 10.46 -1.77 2.64
CA TYR A 70 10.30 -2.14 1.24
C TYR A 70 9.00 -1.59 0.68
N LEU A 71 9.10 -0.90 -0.45
CA LEU A 71 7.96 -0.35 -1.17
C LEU A 71 8.03 -0.84 -2.62
N SER A 72 7.08 -1.71 -2.98
CA SER A 72 6.92 -2.20 -4.33
C SER A 72 5.65 -1.59 -4.91
N ILE A 73 5.77 -0.97 -6.07
CA ILE A 73 4.63 -0.48 -6.84
C ILE A 73 4.76 -1.16 -8.20
N CYS A 74 4.11 -2.31 -8.34
CA CYS A 74 4.18 -3.12 -9.55
C CYS A 74 2.92 -2.96 -10.38
N TRP A 75 3.10 -2.81 -11.68
CA TRP A 75 2.03 -2.53 -12.60
C TRP A 75 1.92 -3.59 -13.70
N HIS A 76 0.81 -4.33 -13.72
CA HIS A 76 0.57 -5.39 -14.73
C HIS A 76 -0.69 -5.19 -15.60
N SER A 77 -1.16 -3.97 -15.82
CA SER A 77 -2.31 -3.72 -16.72
C SER A 77 -1.92 -3.58 -18.19
N GLU A 78 -2.67 -4.23 -19.08
CA GLU A 78 -2.62 -4.00 -20.53
C GLU A 78 -2.83 -2.52 -20.90
N ARG A 79 -3.58 -1.76 -20.08
CA ARG A 79 -3.81 -0.32 -20.27
C ARG A 79 -2.55 0.52 -20.05
N VAL A 80 -1.50 -0.02 -19.44
CA VAL A 80 -0.19 0.64 -19.28
C VAL A 80 0.83 0.26 -20.33
N LYS A 81 0.59 -0.80 -21.12
CA LYS A 81 1.32 -0.94 -22.39
C LYS A 81 1.18 0.34 -23.24
N VAL A 82 0.05 1.04 -23.10
CA VAL A 82 -0.23 2.32 -23.74
C VAL A 82 0.63 3.48 -23.19
N CYS A 83 1.16 3.37 -21.97
CA CYS A 83 2.13 4.33 -21.44
C CYS A 83 3.56 3.99 -21.87
N ASN A 84 3.82 2.73 -22.24
CA ASN A 84 5.13 2.23 -22.70
C ASN A 84 5.34 2.30 -24.23
N ILE A 85 4.35 2.75 -24.99
CA ILE A 85 4.52 3.12 -26.40
C ILE A 85 5.05 4.55 -26.53
N GLU A 86 5.64 4.90 -27.67
CA GLU A 86 6.19 6.24 -27.87
C GLU A 86 5.11 7.33 -27.82
N ASP A 87 5.45 8.51 -27.29
CA ASP A 87 4.50 9.60 -27.03
C ASP A 87 3.79 10.13 -28.28
N TRP A 88 4.41 10.03 -29.46
CA TRP A 88 3.76 10.42 -30.70
C TRP A 88 2.68 9.42 -31.15
N MET A 89 2.73 8.17 -30.66
CA MET A 89 1.71 7.14 -30.92
C MET A 89 0.51 7.24 -29.96
N LYS A 90 0.64 8.02 -28.87
CA LYS A 90 -0.42 8.21 -27.88
C LYS A 90 -1.41 9.29 -28.32
N ASN A 91 -2.70 9.00 -28.24
CA ASN A 91 -3.73 10.03 -28.34
C ASN A 91 -3.80 10.88 -27.06
N ASN A 92 -4.50 12.01 -27.09
CA ASN A 92 -4.59 12.92 -25.94
C ASN A 92 -5.16 12.25 -24.68
N PHE A 93 -6.14 11.36 -24.82
CA PHE A 93 -6.71 10.64 -23.68
C PHE A 93 -5.68 9.70 -23.03
N GLN A 94 -4.87 9.02 -23.84
CA GLN A 94 -3.81 8.13 -23.39
C GLN A 94 -2.70 8.93 -22.70
N LYS A 95 -2.32 10.09 -23.24
CA LYS A 95 -1.37 11.02 -22.61
C LYS A 95 -1.87 11.50 -21.26
N ASP A 96 -3.11 11.98 -21.17
CA ASP A 96 -3.70 12.43 -19.92
C ASP A 96 -3.79 11.32 -18.88
N PHE A 97 -4.13 10.10 -19.32
CA PHE A 97 -4.17 8.93 -18.46
C PHE A 97 -2.79 8.59 -17.90
N CYS A 98 -1.76 8.53 -18.75
CA CYS A 98 -0.39 8.24 -18.34
C CYS A 98 0.18 9.32 -17.41
N ASN A 99 -0.02 10.60 -17.74
CA ASN A 99 0.42 11.72 -16.91
C ASN A 99 -0.22 11.70 -15.51
N LYS A 100 -1.54 11.49 -15.42
CA LYS A 100 -2.22 11.36 -14.11
C LYS A 100 -1.64 10.21 -13.30
N HIS A 101 -1.25 9.13 -13.98
CA HIS A 101 -0.69 7.97 -13.35
C HIS A 101 0.72 8.19 -12.82
N GLU A 102 1.61 8.70 -13.66
CA GLU A 102 2.98 9.05 -13.28
C GLU A 102 3.01 10.07 -12.15
N ASN A 103 2.16 11.11 -12.23
CA ASN A 103 2.03 12.09 -11.16
C ASN A 103 1.55 11.45 -9.85
N THR A 104 0.57 10.55 -9.91
CA THR A 104 0.07 9.88 -8.69
C THR A 104 1.17 9.05 -8.00
N VAL A 105 2.00 8.35 -8.76
CA VAL A 105 3.10 7.57 -8.20
C VAL A 105 4.20 8.50 -7.69
N THR A 106 4.59 9.50 -8.47
CA THR A 106 5.63 10.48 -8.10
C THR A 106 5.28 11.24 -6.83
N ASP A 107 4.05 11.76 -6.73
CA ASP A 107 3.57 12.48 -5.54
C ASP A 107 3.63 11.59 -4.30
N PHE A 108 3.27 10.31 -4.44
CA PHE A 108 3.33 9.34 -3.35
C PHE A 108 4.77 9.03 -2.93
N LEU A 109 5.68 8.81 -3.89
CA LEU A 109 7.09 8.58 -3.59
C LEU A 109 7.74 9.78 -2.92
N LEU A 110 7.42 11.00 -3.37
CA LEU A 110 7.85 12.24 -2.71
C LEU A 110 7.33 12.33 -1.27
N GLU A 111 6.08 11.96 -1.02
CA GLU A 111 5.54 11.90 0.35
C GLU A 111 6.31 10.92 1.24
N VAL A 112 6.60 9.72 0.74
CA VAL A 112 7.35 8.70 1.47
C VAL A 112 8.79 9.14 1.74
N GLY A 113 9.48 9.68 0.73
CA GLY A 113 10.86 10.10 0.86
C GLY A 113 11.08 11.30 1.76
N ASN A 114 10.21 12.30 1.66
CA ASN A 114 10.30 13.48 2.52
C ASN A 114 10.08 13.15 4.00
N ARG A 115 9.37 12.05 4.32
CA ARG A 115 8.98 11.73 5.71
C ARG A 115 9.74 10.56 6.33
N TYR A 116 10.16 9.54 5.56
CA TYR A 116 10.52 8.25 6.15
C TYR A 116 11.80 7.58 5.61
N LEU A 117 12.32 7.91 4.43
CA LEU A 117 13.48 7.20 3.83
C LEU A 117 14.35 8.08 2.91
N PRO A 118 15.69 7.91 2.89
CA PRO A 118 16.49 8.26 1.73
C PRO A 118 16.19 7.24 0.61
N LEU A 119 15.42 7.67 -0.40
CA LEU A 119 14.66 6.90 -1.40
C LEU A 119 15.43 6.02 -2.41
N ASN A 120 16.74 5.79 -2.30
CA ASN A 120 17.49 5.32 -3.48
C ASN A 120 17.46 3.80 -3.76
N ASP A 121 17.22 2.92 -2.77
CA ASP A 121 17.52 1.48 -2.94
C ASP A 121 16.33 0.52 -2.77
N SER A 122 15.10 1.00 -2.58
CA SER A 122 13.98 0.12 -2.17
C SER A 122 12.68 0.30 -2.95
N ILE A 123 12.73 1.01 -4.09
CA ILE A 123 11.60 1.15 -5.00
C ILE A 123 11.89 0.34 -6.25
N GLU A 124 11.27 -0.83 -6.32
CA GLU A 124 11.14 -1.55 -7.58
C GLU A 124 9.87 -1.05 -8.27
N ASN A 125 10.06 -0.29 -9.35
CA ASN A 125 9.00 -0.04 -10.33
C ASN A 125 8.96 -1.26 -11.25
N CYS A 126 7.98 -2.15 -11.02
CA CYS A 126 7.50 -3.03 -12.09
C CYS A 126 6.42 -2.26 -12.90
#